data_AF-A0A379VGK9-F1
#
_entry.id   AF-A0A379VGK9-F1
#
_cell.length_a   1.000
_cell.length_b   1.000
_cell.length_c   1.000
_cell.angle_alpha   90.00
_cell.angle_beta   90.00
_cell.angle_gamma   90.00
#
_symmetry.space_group_name_H-M   'P 1'
#
loop_
_entity.id
_entity.type
_entity.pdbx_description
1 polymer ?
#
loop_
_entity_poly.entity_id
_entity_poly.type
_entity_poly.pdbx_seq_one_letter_code
_entity_poly.pdbx_strand_id
1 'polypeptide(L)'
;MNDVLDEACRSLAIPKRLTTLTRDIWQLQLRMSRRQGKRAWKLMEHPKFRAAFDLLELRAQVENNTELQRLAQWWAEFQASAPPEQKGMLNELDDDPAPRRRRSRPRKRAPRREGTV
;
A
#
# COMPACT_ATOMS: atom_id res chain seq x y z
N MET A 1 5.76 -3.48 -15.06
CA MET A 1 6.65 -2.62 -14.23
C MET A 1 8.12 -2.99 -14.38
N ASN A 2 8.45 -4.26 -14.65
CA ASN A 2 9.82 -4.62 -15.06
C ASN A 2 10.15 -4.02 -16.43
N ASP A 3 9.20 -4.12 -17.37
CA ASP A 3 9.37 -3.73 -18.77
C ASP A 3 9.82 -2.26 -18.96
N VAL A 4 9.21 -1.32 -18.22
CA VAL A 4 9.54 0.12 -18.29
C VAL A 4 10.97 0.40 -17.80
N LEU A 5 11.40 -0.27 -16.73
CA LEU A 5 12.77 -0.11 -16.22
C LEU A 5 13.78 -0.80 -17.14
N ASP A 6 13.40 -1.93 -17.74
CA ASP A 6 14.27 -2.65 -18.68
C ASP A 6 14.47 -1.85 -19.97
N GLU A 7 13.42 -1.21 -20.48
CA GLU A 7 13.49 -0.29 -21.62
C GLU A 7 14.37 0.93 -21.31
N ALA A 8 14.17 1.58 -20.16
CA ALA A 8 14.99 2.70 -19.74
C ALA A 8 16.47 2.29 -19.57
N CYS A 9 16.73 1.10 -19.02
CA CYS A 9 18.09 0.57 -18.86
C CYS A 9 18.81 0.28 -20.18
N ARG A 10 18.08 0.09 -21.30
CA ARG A 10 18.69 -0.06 -22.63
C ARG A 10 19.25 1.27 -23.16
N SER A 11 18.65 2.39 -22.75
CA SER A 11 19.05 3.73 -23.19
C SER A 11 20.03 4.39 -22.20
N LEU A 12 19.84 4.15 -20.91
CA LEU A 12 20.64 4.74 -19.83
C LEU A 12 21.15 3.63 -18.91
N ALA A 13 22.44 3.65 -18.59
CA ALA A 13 23.01 2.70 -17.63
C ALA A 13 22.58 3.05 -16.19
N ILE A 14 21.40 2.56 -15.78
CA ILE A 14 20.86 2.75 -14.43
C ILE A 14 21.38 1.62 -13.52
N PRO A 15 22.09 1.92 -12.42
CA PRO A 15 22.53 0.90 -11.48
C PRO A 15 21.37 0.11 -10.87
N LYS A 16 21.55 -1.22 -10.71
CA LYS A 16 20.54 -2.12 -10.11
C LYS A 16 20.03 -1.64 -8.74
N ARG A 17 20.90 -1.04 -7.93
CA ARG A 17 20.51 -0.47 -6.64
C ARG A 17 19.40 0.58 -6.80
N LEU A 18 19.51 1.46 -7.80
CA LEU A 18 18.51 2.50 -8.04
C LEU A 18 17.21 1.92 -8.58
N THR A 19 17.27 0.96 -9.51
CA THR A 19 16.06 0.33 -10.05
C THR A 19 15.28 -0.42 -8.98
N THR A 20 15.96 -1.08 -8.03
CA THR A 20 15.32 -1.70 -6.86
C THR A 20 14.63 -0.65 -5.99
N LEU A 21 15.31 0.46 -5.68
CA LEU A 21 14.74 1.55 -4.88
C LEU A 21 13.48 2.14 -5.53
N THR A 22 13.53 2.40 -6.83
CA THR A 22 12.38 2.89 -7.61
C THR A 22 11.21 1.91 -7.55
N ARG A 23 11.49 0.61 -7.67
CA ARG A 23 10.47 -0.44 -7.56
C ARG A 23 9.79 -0.43 -6.20
N ASP A 24 10.56 -0.28 -5.12
CA ASP A 24 10.02 -0.22 -3.75
C ASP A 24 9.13 1.02 -3.56
N ILE A 25 9.58 2.19 -4.02
CA ILE A 25 8.80 3.43 -3.97
C ILE A 25 7.46 3.26 -4.69
N TRP A 26 7.46 2.69 -5.88
CA TRP A 26 6.24 2.44 -6.64
C TRP A 26 5.32 1.40 -6.00
N GLN A 27 5.89 0.34 -5.41
CA GLN A 27 5.07 -0.64 -4.67
C GLN A 27 4.39 -0.01 -3.45
N LEU A 28 5.02 0.95 -2.79
CA LEU A 28 4.42 1.66 -1.67
C LEU A 28 3.20 2.48 -2.10
N GLN A 29 3.17 3.04 -3.32
CA GLN A 29 2.00 3.75 -3.85
C GLN A 29 0.74 2.88 -3.83
N LEU A 30 0.86 1.60 -4.19
CA LEU A 30 -0.27 0.66 -4.18
C LEU A 30 -0.71 0.27 -2.77
N ARG A 31 0.19 0.39 -1.79
CA ARG A 31 -0.07 0.05 -0.39
C ARG A 31 -0.59 1.23 0.42
N MET A 32 -0.23 2.46 0.06
CA MET A 32 -0.65 3.69 0.73
C MET A 32 -2.17 3.91 0.73
N SER A 33 -2.89 3.36 -0.24
CA SER A 33 -4.37 3.34 -0.25
C SER A 33 -4.97 2.47 0.86
N ARG A 34 -4.21 1.49 1.39
CA ARG A 34 -4.65 0.53 2.41
C ARG A 34 -4.17 0.94 3.80
N ARG A 35 -4.80 1.97 4.33
CA ARG A 35 -4.46 2.64 5.60
C ARG A 35 -5.16 2.09 6.86
N GLN A 36 -5.99 1.06 6.72
CA GLN A 36 -6.73 0.45 7.85
C GLN A 36 -5.84 -0.35 8.82
N GLY A 37 -6.10 -0.18 10.11
CA GLY A 37 -5.46 -0.88 11.22
C GLY A 37 -3.93 -0.73 11.29
N LYS A 38 -3.24 -1.77 11.77
CA LYS A 38 -1.77 -1.77 11.99
C LYS A 38 -0.91 -1.63 10.72
N ARG A 39 -1.52 -1.63 9.53
CA ARG A 39 -0.79 -1.55 8.26
C ARG A 39 -0.18 -0.18 8.05
N ALA A 40 -0.84 0.89 8.51
CA ALA A 40 -0.34 2.25 8.37
C ALA A 40 1.00 2.44 9.08
N TRP A 41 1.12 1.97 10.34
CA TRP A 41 2.39 2.01 11.08
C TRP A 41 3.51 1.26 10.37
N LYS A 42 3.23 0.03 9.91
CA LYS A 42 4.22 -0.76 9.17
C LYS A 42 4.67 -0.09 7.86
N LEU A 43 3.78 0.65 7.20
CA LEU A 43 4.13 1.43 6.01
C LEU A 43 5.06 2.60 6.37
N MET A 44 4.78 3.30 7.46
CA MET A 44 5.58 4.43 7.94
C MET A 44 6.99 4.01 8.38
N GLU A 45 7.14 2.81 8.94
CA GLU A 45 8.44 2.21 9.28
C GLU A 45 9.32 1.88 8.06
N HIS A 46 8.75 1.87 6.84
CA HIS A 46 9.52 1.49 5.66
C HIS A 46 10.59 2.54 5.33
N PRO A 47 11.86 2.15 5.06
CA PRO A 47 12.95 3.11 4.83
C PRO A 47 12.78 3.99 3.58
N LYS A 48 11.83 3.64 2.71
CA LYS A 48 11.48 4.38 1.48
C LYS A 48 10.12 5.07 1.55
N PHE A 49 9.52 5.12 2.75
CA PHE A 49 8.25 5.78 2.97
C PHE A 49 8.31 7.26 2.58
N ARG A 50 9.35 8.01 2.98
CA ARG A 50 9.47 9.43 2.67
C ARG A 50 9.41 9.71 1.17
N ALA A 51 10.22 9.01 0.38
CA ALA A 51 10.23 9.15 -1.08
C ALA A 51 8.90 8.73 -1.72
N ALA A 52 8.21 7.73 -1.15
CA ALA A 52 6.87 7.36 -1.60
C ALA A 52 5.82 8.42 -1.24
N PHE A 53 5.93 9.07 -0.09
CA PHE A 53 5.04 10.14 0.31
C PHE A 53 5.23 11.37 -0.59
N ASP A 54 6.47 11.77 -0.85
CA ASP A 54 6.78 12.88 -1.75
C ASP A 54 6.23 12.62 -3.17
N LEU A 55 6.34 11.38 -3.67
CA LEU A 55 5.73 10.99 -4.94
C LEU A 55 4.19 11.06 -4.89
N LEU A 56 3.58 10.63 -3.79
CA LEU A 56 2.12 10.68 -3.61
C LEU A 56 1.62 12.13 -3.61
N GLU A 57 2.32 13.02 -2.92
CA GLU A 57 2.00 14.45 -2.86
C GLU A 57 2.05 15.10 -4.25
N LEU A 58 3.13 14.88 -5.00
CA LEU A 58 3.24 15.36 -6.38
C LEU A 58 2.13 14.81 -7.28
N ARG A 59 1.82 13.51 -7.15
CA ARG A 59 0.73 12.89 -7.93
C ARG A 59 -0.62 13.50 -7.59
N ALA A 60 -0.90 13.78 -6.33
CA ALA A 60 -2.14 14.41 -5.90
C ALA A 60 -2.29 15.85 -6.44
N GLN A 61 -1.19 16.58 -6.55
CA GLN A 61 -1.15 17.93 -7.13
C GLN A 61 -1.34 17.89 -8.66
N VAL A 62 -0.69 16.97 -9.36
CA VAL A 62 -0.72 16.90 -10.84
C VAL A 62 -2.02 16.28 -11.36
N GLU A 63 -2.49 15.18 -10.76
CA GLU A 63 -3.69 14.47 -11.23
C GLU A 63 -5.00 15.21 -10.88
N ASN A 64 -4.95 16.24 -10.01
CA ASN A 64 -6.12 16.98 -9.49
C ASN A 64 -7.25 16.08 -9.00
N ASN A 65 -6.90 14.90 -8.49
CA ASN A 65 -7.86 13.91 -8.01
C ASN A 65 -8.13 14.15 -6.51
N THR A 66 -9.36 14.49 -6.18
CA THR A 66 -9.81 14.78 -4.81
C THR A 66 -9.52 13.63 -3.84
N GLU A 67 -9.62 12.37 -4.29
CA GLU A 67 -9.33 11.21 -3.45
C GLU A 67 -7.84 11.06 -3.14
N LEU A 68 -6.97 11.35 -4.12
CA LEU A 68 -5.52 11.36 -3.90
C LEU A 68 -5.08 12.51 -3.01
N GLN A 69 -5.70 13.68 -3.15
CA GLN A 69 -5.44 14.84 -2.30
C GLN A 69 -5.83 14.55 -0.84
N ARG A 70 -7.02 13.98 -0.61
CA ARG A 70 -7.44 13.52 0.73
C ARG A 70 -6.49 12.46 1.29
N LEU A 71 -6.03 11.54 0.46
CA LEU A 71 -5.08 10.51 0.88
C LEU A 71 -3.73 11.11 1.28
N ALA A 72 -3.20 12.04 0.48
CA ALA A 72 -1.94 12.72 0.77
C ALA A 72 -2.05 13.54 2.06
N GLN A 73 -3.12 14.31 2.22
CA GLN A 73 -3.39 15.09 3.43
C GLN A 73 -3.47 14.21 4.68
N TRP A 74 -4.20 13.10 4.61
CA TRP A 74 -4.30 12.16 5.73
C TRP A 74 -2.94 11.58 6.12
N TRP A 75 -2.10 11.22 5.14
CA TRP A 75 -0.74 10.72 5.43
C TRP A 75 0.16 11.82 6.00
N ALA A 76 -0.02 13.08 5.59
CA ALA A 76 0.71 14.22 6.12
C ALA A 76 0.38 14.48 7.59
N GLU A 77 -0.90 14.40 7.95
CA GLU A 77 -1.36 14.49 9.34
C GLU A 77 -0.86 13.28 10.14
N PHE A 78 -1.07 12.06 9.65
CA PHE A 78 -0.73 10.83 10.36
C PHE A 78 0.77 10.75 10.74
N GLN A 79 1.67 11.18 9.86
CA GLN A 79 3.11 11.19 10.15
C GLN A 79 3.54 12.30 11.12
N ALA A 80 2.76 13.38 11.24
CA ALA A 80 3.02 14.50 12.13
C ALA A 80 2.39 14.31 13.52
N SER A 81 1.30 13.53 13.59
CA SER A 81 0.55 13.24 14.81
C SER A 81 1.31 12.38 15.82
N ALA A 82 1.02 12.58 17.10
CA ALA A 82 1.58 11.75 18.18
C ALA A 82 0.94 10.34 18.18
N PRO A 83 1.59 9.31 18.78
CA PRO A 83 1.04 7.95 18.85
C PRO A 83 -0.43 7.82 19.33
N PRO A 84 -0.93 8.56 20.34
CA PRO A 84 -2.34 8.49 20.72
C PRO A 84 -3.28 9.04 19.64
N GLU A 85 -2.89 10.12 18.96
CA GLU A 85 -3.67 10.74 17.87
C GLU A 85 -3.68 9.84 16.62
N GLN A 86 -2.53 9.25 16.27
CA GLN A 86 -2.44 8.26 15.19
C GLN A 86 -3.42 7.10 15.40
N LYS A 87 -3.56 6.64 16.64
CA LYS A 87 -4.53 5.57 16.98
C LYS A 87 -5.97 6.05 16.77
N GLY A 88 -6.28 7.30 17.12
CA GLY A 88 -7.59 7.93 16.84
C GLY A 88 -7.90 7.96 15.34
N MET A 89 -6.97 8.48 14.53
CA MET A 89 -7.11 8.56 13.07
C MET A 89 -7.32 7.18 12.40
N LEU A 90 -6.73 6.12 12.95
CA LEU A 90 -6.93 4.77 12.44
C LEU A 90 -8.30 4.19 12.80
N ASN A 91 -8.83 4.51 13.99
CA ASN A 91 -10.15 4.05 14.41
C ASN A 91 -11.25 4.70 13.56
N GLU A 92 -11.12 5.99 13.22
CA GLU A 92 -12.05 6.71 12.35
C GLU A 92 -12.18 6.04 10.96
N LEU A 93 -11.09 5.45 10.45
CA LEU A 93 -11.09 4.73 9.17
C LEU A 93 -11.70 3.33 9.24
N ASP A 94 -11.75 2.72 10.43
CA ASP A 94 -12.32 1.38 10.64
C ASP A 94 -13.85 1.42 10.88
N ASP A 95 -14.40 2.57 11.29
CA ASP A 95 -15.85 2.82 11.37
C ASP A 95 -16.50 3.08 10.00
N ASP A 96 -15.70 3.38 8.96
CA ASP A 96 -16.17 3.46 7.58
C ASP A 96 -16.43 2.02 7.07
N PRO A 97 -17.68 1.66 6.67
CA PRO A 97 -18.07 0.27 6.46
C PRO A 97 -17.38 -0.32 5.23
N ALA A 98 -16.16 -0.81 5.41
CA ALA A 98 -15.50 -1.65 4.42
C ALA A 98 -16.36 -2.92 4.23
N PRO A 99 -16.68 -3.33 2.99
CA PRO A 99 -17.48 -4.52 2.75
C PRO A 99 -16.73 -5.71 3.32
N ARG A 100 -17.22 -6.24 4.45
CA ARG A 100 -16.67 -7.41 5.14
C ARG A 100 -16.49 -8.51 4.10
N ARG A 101 -15.25 -8.73 3.67
CA ARG A 101 -14.91 -9.88 2.82
C ARG A 101 -15.37 -11.12 3.58
N ARG A 102 -16.45 -11.74 3.09
CA ARG A 102 -16.98 -13.00 3.61
C ARG A 102 -15.79 -13.93 3.75
N ARG A 103 -15.47 -14.32 4.99
CA ARG A 103 -14.46 -15.34 5.28
C ARG A 103 -14.85 -16.54 4.44
N SER A 104 -14.05 -16.85 3.42
CA SER A 104 -14.26 -18.04 2.59
C SER A 104 -14.25 -19.22 3.54
N ARG A 105 -15.42 -19.84 3.74
CA ARG A 105 -15.55 -21.04 4.56
C ARG A 105 -14.51 -22.06 4.08
N PRO A 106 -13.82 -22.77 4.99
CA PRO A 106 -12.91 -23.83 4.57
C PRO A 106 -13.71 -24.81 3.72
N ARG A 107 -13.27 -25.09 2.49
CA ARG A 107 -13.85 -26.16 1.67
C ARG A 107 -13.72 -27.44 2.49
N LYS A 108 -14.86 -28.00 2.94
CA LYS A 108 -14.92 -29.35 3.53
C LYS A 108 -14.21 -30.28 2.55
N ARG A 109 -13.07 -30.85 2.96
CA ARG A 109 -12.43 -31.94 2.22
C ARG A 109 -13.47 -33.06 2.12
N ALA A 110 -13.84 -33.43 0.90
CA ALA A 110 -14.72 -34.57 0.67
C ALA A 110 -14.08 -35.84 1.26
N PRO A 111 -14.84 -36.72 1.91
CA PRO A 111 -14.31 -37.96 2.44
C PRO A 111 -13.82 -38.85 1.30
N ARG A 112 -12.59 -39.36 1.45
CA ARG A 112 -12.00 -40.41 0.63
C ARG A 112 -12.94 -41.61 0.65
N ARG A 113 -13.51 -42.00 -0.51
CA ARG A 113 -14.21 -43.27 -0.63
C ARG A 113 -13.16 -44.39 -0.61
N GLU A 114 -13.07 -45.05 0.54
CA GLU A 114 -12.58 -46.44 0.63
C GLU A 114 -13.81 -47.36 0.54
N GLY A 115 -13.68 -48.46 -0.22
CA GLY A 115 -14.72 -49.47 -0.46
C GLY A 115 -14.73 -49.90 -1.93
N THR A 116 -13.89 -50.86 -2.35
CA THR A 116 -14.16 -52.32 -2.37
C THR A 116 -15.11 -52.73 -3.50
N VAL A 117 -14.58 -53.37 -4.54
CA VAL A 117 -14.82 -54.79 -4.90
C VAL A 117 -13.52 -55.33 -5.50
#